data_AF-A0A1I6WLC0-F1
#
_entry.id   AF-A0A1I6WLC0-F1
#
_cell.length_a   1.000
_cell.length_b   1.000
_cell.length_c   1.000
_cell.angle_alpha   90.00
_cell.angle_beta   90.00
_cell.angle_gamma   90.00
#
_symmetry.space_group_name_H-M   'P 1'
#
loop_
_entity.id
_entity.type
_entity.pdbx_description
1 polymer ?
#
loop_
_entity_poly.entity_id
_entity_poly.type
_entity_poly.pdbx_seq_one_letter_code
_entity_poly.pdbx_strand_id
1 'polypeptide(L)'
;MSSNPIKERLESIPIPPELGLRSRLGIQQAAAEQKQAIGTPISGAMQPAKKRRIAAVAAAIAVFLLMAALADHSRVWAALQKALQFVPGIGIVKEEDVPMERYVMKQPITVKVGDGSILITGFMSDEEMTYITMAGTDAPRFKQIEVVNEKGMKFTLDSSMAVWGGAKWTSDFWHKGKLDLSGSVQLILPLDPAVEVDVNLSRAATYASYSELGATDTAAGVSITAITDRMDEKVRVSLVARHSNDFQVGDYGIFGVYLHDDNRKLQVADGAGKKLEIENIPGVSSPASEFFFSVPKGAASDRYTLTLPEISVTYNDETQIKVPTAANDHLNQTFEIAGFPVTITKVERVSETNLRLYLDMHYDEQATASLFNFGLDRSSMFKLDEQTGEVLYMEVDMEQGSKQLSVKIVRPEVVIRGPWTFELTPPS
;
A
#
# COMPACT_ATOMS: atom_id res chain seq x y z
N MET A 1 31.16 3.23 -20.53
CA MET A 1 29.86 3.90 -20.32
C MET A 1 29.35 4.36 -21.66
N SER A 2 28.58 3.51 -22.34
CA SER A 2 27.96 3.80 -23.64
C SER A 2 26.72 4.68 -23.43
N SER A 3 26.67 5.83 -24.10
CA SER A 3 25.54 6.77 -24.04
C SER A 3 24.25 6.10 -24.53
N ASN A 4 23.14 6.41 -23.86
CA ASN A 4 21.83 5.86 -24.20
C ASN A 4 21.37 6.44 -25.56
N PRO A 5 21.21 5.61 -26.61
CA PRO A 5 20.88 6.08 -27.96
C PRO A 5 19.48 6.70 -28.07
N ILE A 6 18.61 6.49 -27.07
CA ILE A 6 17.28 7.12 -27.02
C ILE A 6 17.39 8.58 -26.56
N LYS A 7 18.30 8.87 -25.63
CA LYS A 7 18.54 10.24 -25.15
C LYS A 7 19.12 11.11 -26.26
N GLU A 8 20.08 10.58 -27.01
CA GLU A 8 20.63 11.27 -28.18
C GLU A 8 19.58 11.51 -29.27
N ARG A 9 18.63 10.58 -29.46
CA ARG A 9 17.51 10.76 -30.41
C ARG A 9 16.50 11.82 -29.96
N LEU A 10 16.18 11.90 -28.68
CA LEU A 10 15.26 12.90 -28.14
C LEU A 10 15.86 14.32 -28.20
N GLU A 11 17.14 14.47 -27.90
CA GLU A 11 17.85 15.76 -28.00
C GLU A 11 18.07 16.20 -29.46
N SER A 12 18.00 15.28 -30.41
CA SER A 12 18.13 15.56 -31.85
C SER A 12 16.83 16.03 -32.53
N ILE A 13 15.68 16.04 -31.83
CA ILE A 13 14.43 16.55 -32.41
C ILE A 13 14.52 18.07 -32.50
N PRO A 14 14.65 18.66 -33.70
CA PRO A 14 14.75 20.11 -33.84
C PRO A 14 13.44 20.72 -33.37
N ILE A 15 13.50 21.55 -32.32
CA ILE A 15 12.36 22.35 -31.90
C ILE A 15 12.00 23.24 -33.10
N PRO A 16 10.78 23.13 -33.65
CA PRO A 16 10.38 23.92 -34.79
C PRO A 16 10.61 25.42 -34.49
N PRO A 17 11.35 26.16 -35.33
CA PRO A 17 11.62 27.59 -35.08
C PRO A 17 10.33 28.43 -34.99
N GLU A 18 9.23 27.88 -35.48
CA GLU A 18 7.87 28.42 -35.44
C GLU A 18 7.27 28.51 -34.02
N LEU A 19 7.66 27.64 -33.10
CA LEU A 19 7.19 27.66 -31.70
C LEU A 19 7.72 28.90 -30.94
N GLY A 20 8.96 29.29 -31.21
CA GLY A 20 9.53 30.54 -30.69
C GLY A 20 8.93 31.79 -31.34
N LEU A 21 8.51 31.69 -32.60
CA LEU A 21 7.89 32.79 -33.37
C LEU A 21 6.52 33.17 -32.81
N ARG A 22 5.65 32.20 -32.48
CA ARG A 22 4.33 32.50 -31.87
C ARG A 22 4.45 33.15 -30.50
N SER A 23 5.37 32.69 -29.66
CA SER A 23 5.61 33.29 -28.34
C SER A 23 6.13 34.73 -28.48
N ARG A 24 7.07 34.98 -29.40
CA ARG A 24 7.58 36.33 -29.68
C ARG A 24 6.52 37.25 -30.27
N LEU A 25 5.68 36.76 -31.19
CA LEU A 25 4.57 37.54 -31.74
C LEU A 25 3.55 37.91 -30.66
N GLY A 26 3.22 36.99 -29.74
CA GLY A 26 2.35 37.27 -28.60
C GLY A 26 2.92 38.33 -27.66
N ILE A 27 4.23 38.25 -27.33
CA ILE A 27 4.91 39.24 -26.48
C ILE A 27 4.97 40.61 -27.18
N GLN A 28 5.26 40.63 -28.49
CA GLN A 28 5.29 41.88 -29.26
C GLN A 28 3.89 42.50 -29.41
N GLN A 29 2.86 41.70 -29.60
CA GLN A 29 1.48 42.17 -29.68
C GLN A 29 1.02 42.72 -28.32
N ALA A 30 1.30 42.03 -27.21
CA ALA A 30 1.00 42.52 -25.87
C ALA A 30 1.74 43.84 -25.56
N ALA A 31 3.01 43.96 -25.95
CA ALA A 31 3.77 45.20 -25.80
C ALA A 31 3.25 46.35 -26.71
N ALA A 32 2.76 46.03 -27.92
CA ALA A 32 2.16 46.99 -28.83
C ALA A 32 0.79 47.48 -28.32
N GLU A 33 -0.05 46.58 -27.83
CA GLU A 33 -1.35 46.89 -27.21
C GLU A 33 -1.16 47.73 -25.94
N GLN A 34 -0.16 47.42 -25.11
CA GLN A 34 0.17 48.22 -23.93
C GLN A 34 0.63 49.63 -24.30
N LYS A 35 1.43 49.79 -25.36
CA LYS A 35 1.83 51.11 -25.86
C LYS A 35 0.67 51.88 -26.50
N GLN A 36 -0.28 51.21 -27.16
CA GLN A 36 -1.49 51.85 -27.68
C GLN A 36 -2.47 52.25 -26.57
N ALA A 37 -2.57 51.47 -25.49
CA ALA A 37 -3.37 51.79 -24.30
C ALA A 37 -2.80 53.00 -23.52
N ILE A 38 -1.48 53.21 -23.57
CA ILE A 38 -0.82 54.36 -22.93
C ILE A 38 -0.78 55.59 -23.88
N GLY A 39 -0.98 55.39 -25.19
CA GLY A 39 -0.74 56.38 -26.24
C GLY A 39 -1.96 57.10 -26.82
N THR A 40 -3.18 56.83 -26.36
CA THR A 40 -4.36 57.63 -26.79
C THR A 40 -4.58 58.80 -25.81
N PRO A 41 -4.15 60.03 -26.14
CA PRO A 41 -4.59 61.20 -25.40
C PRO A 41 -6.09 61.35 -25.67
N ILE A 42 -6.92 60.94 -24.70
CA ILE A 42 -8.32 61.34 -24.67
C ILE A 42 -8.35 62.83 -24.28
N SER A 43 -7.98 63.69 -25.23
CA SER A 43 -8.28 65.12 -25.21
C SER A 43 -9.75 65.28 -25.60
N GLY A 44 -10.61 64.92 -24.66
CA GLY A 44 -12.02 65.26 -24.64
C GLY A 44 -12.35 65.66 -23.21
N ALA A 45 -12.50 66.95 -22.97
CA ALA A 45 -12.81 67.53 -21.67
C ALA A 45 -14.18 67.03 -21.17
N MET A 46 -14.22 65.82 -20.62
CA MET A 46 -15.37 65.35 -19.84
C MET A 46 -15.25 65.91 -18.42
N GLN A 47 -16.26 66.70 -18.06
CA GLN A 47 -16.45 67.39 -16.80
C GLN A 47 -16.07 66.54 -15.56
N PRO A 48 -15.47 67.16 -14.51
CA PRO A 48 -14.92 66.47 -13.33
C PRO A 48 -15.94 65.63 -12.54
N ALA A 49 -17.24 65.84 -12.76
CA ALA A 49 -18.31 65.03 -12.15
C ALA A 49 -18.44 63.61 -12.74
N LYS A 50 -18.10 63.40 -14.02
CA LYS A 50 -18.21 62.07 -14.67
C LYS A 50 -16.97 61.19 -14.46
N LYS A 51 -15.78 61.77 -14.28
CA LYS A 51 -14.55 61.02 -13.95
C LYS A 51 -14.60 60.33 -12.59
N ARG A 52 -15.21 60.97 -11.57
CA ARG A 52 -15.44 60.32 -10.26
C ARG A 52 -16.41 59.14 -10.36
N ARG A 53 -17.44 59.24 -11.22
CA ARG A 53 -18.39 58.14 -11.44
C ARG A 53 -17.75 56.97 -12.19
N ILE A 54 -16.95 57.23 -13.23
CA ILE A 54 -16.28 56.15 -13.98
C ILE A 54 -15.18 55.50 -13.14
N ALA A 55 -14.41 56.27 -12.36
CA ALA A 55 -13.44 55.72 -11.43
C ALA A 55 -14.10 54.91 -10.30
N ALA A 56 -15.25 55.36 -9.79
CA ALA A 56 -16.03 54.60 -8.81
C ALA A 56 -16.61 53.31 -9.41
N VAL A 57 -17.07 53.33 -10.66
CA VAL A 57 -17.56 52.13 -11.37
C VAL A 57 -16.42 51.16 -11.66
N ALA A 58 -15.25 51.64 -12.09
CA ALA A 58 -14.08 50.80 -12.31
C ALA A 58 -13.55 50.19 -11.00
N ALA A 59 -13.51 50.97 -9.92
CA ALA A 59 -13.16 50.46 -8.59
C ALA A 59 -14.20 49.46 -8.08
N ALA A 60 -15.49 49.71 -8.30
CA ALA A 60 -16.56 48.78 -7.94
C ALA A 60 -16.47 47.48 -8.74
N ILE A 61 -16.15 47.54 -10.04
CA ILE A 61 -15.93 46.36 -10.88
C ILE A 61 -14.66 45.61 -10.44
N ALA A 62 -13.57 46.31 -10.13
CA ALA A 62 -12.35 45.68 -9.61
C ALA A 62 -12.59 45.01 -8.26
N VAL A 63 -13.35 45.64 -7.35
CA VAL A 63 -13.78 45.05 -6.08
C VAL A 63 -14.76 43.89 -6.31
N PHE A 64 -15.65 43.97 -7.30
CA PHE A 64 -16.56 42.87 -7.65
C PHE A 64 -15.80 41.69 -8.26
N LEU A 65 -14.77 41.95 -9.08
CA LEU A 65 -13.90 40.92 -9.65
C LEU A 65 -12.97 40.33 -8.59
N LEU A 66 -12.47 41.12 -7.64
CA LEU A 66 -11.73 40.63 -6.47
C LEU A 66 -12.63 39.84 -5.53
N MET A 67 -13.87 40.28 -5.28
CA MET A 67 -14.84 39.53 -4.48
C MET A 67 -15.34 38.28 -5.20
N ALA A 68 -15.49 38.30 -6.53
CA ALA A 68 -15.80 37.10 -7.32
C ALA A 68 -14.61 36.13 -7.33
N ALA A 69 -13.38 36.63 -7.49
CA ALA A 69 -12.17 35.82 -7.39
C ALA A 69 -11.97 35.23 -5.99
N LEU A 70 -12.30 35.97 -4.92
CA LEU A 70 -12.27 35.48 -3.54
C LEU A 70 -13.44 34.53 -3.21
N ALA A 71 -14.62 34.76 -3.79
CA ALA A 71 -15.78 33.89 -3.63
C ALA A 71 -15.59 32.55 -4.37
N ASP A 72 -14.98 32.56 -5.56
CA ASP A 72 -14.62 31.34 -6.29
C ASP A 72 -13.32 30.68 -5.77
N HIS A 73 -12.40 31.42 -5.15
CA HIS A 73 -11.21 30.81 -4.53
C HIS A 73 -11.58 29.84 -3.41
N SER A 74 -12.70 30.06 -2.71
CA SER A 74 -13.20 29.14 -1.68
C SER A 74 -13.78 27.84 -2.26
N ARG A 75 -14.22 27.83 -3.53
CA ARG A 75 -14.74 26.65 -4.22
C ARG A 75 -13.69 25.91 -5.05
N VAL A 76 -12.59 26.57 -5.42
CA VAL A 76 -11.46 25.95 -6.13
C VAL A 76 -10.37 25.43 -5.18
N TRP A 77 -10.28 25.92 -3.93
CA TRP A 77 -9.47 25.31 -2.87
C TRP A 77 -10.12 24.11 -2.17
N ALA A 78 -11.33 23.73 -2.57
CA ALA A 78 -11.83 22.37 -2.40
C ALA A 78 -11.21 21.43 -3.45
N ALA A 79 -9.88 21.52 -3.62
CA ALA A 79 -9.11 20.30 -3.72
C ALA A 79 -9.45 19.54 -2.44
N LEU A 80 -10.45 18.65 -2.53
CA LEU A 80 -10.81 17.72 -1.47
C LEU A 80 -9.52 17.04 -1.05
N GLN A 81 -8.90 17.55 0.02
CA GLN A 81 -7.73 16.92 0.59
C GLN A 81 -8.26 15.61 1.12
N LYS A 82 -8.01 14.54 0.36
CA LYS A 82 -8.50 13.20 0.69
C LYS A 82 -8.22 12.95 2.16
N ALA A 83 -9.28 12.68 2.90
CA ALA A 83 -9.21 12.33 4.28
C ALA A 83 -8.61 10.92 4.38
N LEU A 84 -7.54 10.79 5.15
CA LEU A 84 -6.97 9.48 5.48
C LEU A 84 -7.57 9.02 6.80
N GLN A 85 -8.16 7.82 6.82
CA GLN A 85 -8.54 7.15 8.05
C GLN A 85 -7.76 5.85 8.19
N PHE A 86 -6.98 5.74 9.27
CA PHE A 86 -6.22 4.55 9.60
C PHE A 86 -7.04 3.61 10.49
N VAL A 87 -6.97 2.32 10.18
CA VAL A 87 -7.64 1.25 10.92
C VAL A 87 -6.59 0.35 11.57
N PRO A 88 -6.28 0.55 12.86
CA PRO A 88 -5.33 -0.29 13.58
C PRO A 88 -5.78 -1.75 13.55
N GLY A 89 -4.85 -2.68 13.32
CA GLY A 89 -5.10 -4.12 13.45
C GLY A 89 -5.45 -4.82 12.16
N ILE A 90 -5.86 -4.01 11.19
CA ILE A 90 -6.21 -4.41 9.84
C ILE A 90 -5.18 -3.84 8.85
N GLY A 91 -4.39 -2.83 9.26
CA GLY A 91 -3.30 -2.28 8.45
C GLY A 91 -3.76 -1.48 7.22
N ILE A 92 -5.03 -1.02 7.21
CA ILE A 92 -5.62 -0.30 6.09
C ILE A 92 -5.65 1.20 6.37
N VAL A 93 -5.25 1.98 5.37
CA VAL A 93 -5.53 3.42 5.28
C VAL A 93 -6.54 3.63 4.16
N LYS A 94 -7.71 4.20 4.50
CA LYS A 94 -8.73 4.57 3.52
C LYS A 94 -8.51 6.01 3.08
N GLU A 95 -8.32 6.21 1.79
CA GLU A 95 -8.32 7.51 1.12
C GLU A 95 -9.74 7.83 0.65
N GLU A 96 -10.41 8.78 1.31
CA GLU A 96 -11.79 9.15 1.00
C GLU A 96 -11.91 10.64 0.69
N ASP A 97 -12.74 10.99 -0.31
CA ASP A 97 -13.04 12.38 -0.63
C ASP A 97 -13.83 13.04 0.51
N VAL A 98 -14.76 12.30 1.11
CA VAL A 98 -15.52 12.73 2.29
C VAL A 98 -15.30 11.71 3.39
N PRO A 99 -14.81 12.10 4.59
CA PRO A 99 -14.58 11.16 5.67
C PRO A 99 -15.87 10.44 6.04
N MET A 100 -15.89 9.11 5.91
CA MET A 100 -16.99 8.28 6.38
C MET A 100 -16.98 8.18 7.91
N GLU A 101 -18.16 7.93 8.47
CA GLU A 101 -18.27 7.56 9.87
C GLU A 101 -17.82 6.10 10.04
N ARG A 102 -16.64 5.93 10.64
CA ARG A 102 -16.01 4.64 10.86
C ARG A 102 -15.64 4.51 12.33
N TYR A 103 -15.94 3.37 12.92
CA TYR A 103 -15.61 3.03 14.30
C TYR A 103 -14.55 1.93 14.32
N VAL A 104 -13.50 2.13 15.11
CA VAL A 104 -12.33 1.23 15.18
C VAL A 104 -11.94 0.93 16.62
N MET A 105 -11.48 -0.29 16.84
CA MET A 105 -10.75 -0.69 18.05
C MET A 105 -9.31 -0.18 17.96
N LYS A 106 -8.89 0.61 18.95
CA LYS A 106 -7.56 1.25 18.94
C LYS A 106 -6.43 0.28 19.29
N GLN A 107 -6.65 -0.54 20.31
CA GLN A 107 -5.65 -1.45 20.87
C GLN A 107 -6.12 -2.90 20.73
N PRO A 108 -5.21 -3.83 20.41
CA PRO A 108 -5.57 -5.23 20.30
C PRO A 108 -5.84 -5.83 21.69
N ILE A 109 -6.67 -6.87 21.74
CA ILE A 109 -7.11 -7.51 22.98
C ILE A 109 -6.68 -8.97 22.97
N THR A 110 -5.92 -9.37 24.00
CA THR A 110 -5.51 -10.77 24.19
C THR A 110 -6.40 -11.46 25.22
N VAL A 111 -7.00 -12.57 24.82
CA VAL A 111 -7.88 -13.41 25.63
C VAL A 111 -7.21 -14.76 25.86
N LYS A 112 -7.07 -15.17 27.12
CA LYS A 112 -6.55 -16.50 27.46
C LYS A 112 -7.66 -17.56 27.33
N VAL A 113 -7.35 -18.68 26.68
CA VAL A 113 -8.30 -19.77 26.44
C VAL A 113 -7.62 -21.10 26.71
N GLY A 114 -7.87 -21.69 27.88
CA GLY A 114 -7.14 -22.87 28.34
C GLY A 114 -5.64 -22.57 28.44
N ASP A 115 -4.83 -23.39 27.78
CA ASP A 115 -3.37 -23.21 27.66
C ASP A 115 -2.96 -22.27 26.52
N GLY A 116 -3.91 -21.88 25.67
CA GLY A 116 -3.69 -21.01 24.52
C GLY A 116 -4.17 -19.57 24.72
N SER A 117 -4.13 -18.81 23.62
CA SER A 117 -4.60 -17.43 23.58
C SER A 117 -5.18 -17.05 22.23
N ILE A 118 -6.11 -16.11 22.26
CA ILE A 118 -6.70 -15.47 21.08
C ILE A 118 -6.40 -13.98 21.16
N LEU A 119 -5.78 -13.44 20.12
CA LEU A 119 -5.48 -12.03 19.92
C LEU A 119 -6.48 -11.46 18.93
N ILE A 120 -7.34 -10.55 19.38
CA ILE A 120 -8.18 -9.73 18.50
C ILE A 120 -7.30 -8.57 18.06
N THR A 121 -6.87 -8.57 16.80
CA THR A 121 -5.88 -7.60 16.31
C THR A 121 -6.53 -6.30 15.89
N GLY A 122 -7.69 -6.39 15.24
CA GLY A 122 -8.43 -5.26 14.68
C GLY A 122 -9.94 -5.51 14.64
N PHE A 123 -10.70 -4.43 14.79
CA PHE A 123 -12.16 -4.42 14.69
C PHE A 123 -12.56 -3.06 14.10
N MET A 124 -13.20 -3.09 12.93
CA MET A 124 -13.78 -1.92 12.25
C MET A 124 -15.27 -2.14 11.97
N SER A 125 -16.07 -1.07 12.08
CA SER A 125 -17.44 -1.01 11.59
C SER A 125 -17.69 0.32 10.89
N ASP A 126 -18.22 0.29 9.66
CA ASP A 126 -18.68 1.45 8.92
C ASP A 126 -19.99 1.15 8.15
N GLU A 127 -20.37 2.03 7.21
CA GLU A 127 -21.58 1.89 6.38
C GLU A 127 -21.52 0.68 5.44
N GLU A 128 -20.33 0.27 5.00
CA GLU A 128 -20.14 -0.78 4.01
C GLU A 128 -20.04 -2.16 4.66
N MET A 129 -19.32 -2.27 5.78
CA MET A 129 -19.06 -3.54 6.42
C MET A 129 -18.62 -3.42 7.88
N THR A 130 -18.77 -4.53 8.60
CA THR A 130 -18.05 -4.81 9.84
C THR A 130 -16.99 -5.86 9.58
N TYR A 131 -15.79 -5.68 10.12
CA TYR A 131 -14.65 -6.56 9.92
C TYR A 131 -13.81 -6.69 11.19
N ILE A 132 -13.49 -7.93 11.56
CA ILE A 132 -12.73 -8.29 12.76
C ILE A 132 -11.65 -9.28 12.37
N THR A 133 -10.41 -9.00 12.72
CA THR A 133 -9.28 -9.92 12.51
C THR A 133 -8.84 -10.49 13.85
N MET A 134 -8.63 -11.82 13.87
CA MET A 134 -8.19 -12.55 15.05
C MET A 134 -7.07 -13.52 14.71
N ALA A 135 -6.13 -13.67 15.64
CA ALA A 135 -5.11 -14.72 15.60
C ALA A 135 -5.21 -15.58 16.86
N GLY A 136 -5.07 -16.90 16.74
CA GLY A 136 -5.06 -17.84 17.84
C GLY A 136 -3.76 -18.65 17.89
N THR A 137 -3.32 -18.97 19.11
CA THR A 137 -2.24 -19.94 19.38
C THR A 137 -2.75 -20.92 20.42
N ASP A 138 -2.67 -22.22 20.12
CA ASP A 138 -3.15 -23.32 20.99
C ASP A 138 -4.62 -23.13 21.43
N ALA A 139 -5.44 -22.49 20.59
CA ALA A 139 -6.84 -22.17 20.87
C ALA A 139 -7.78 -22.71 19.78
N PRO A 140 -9.05 -23.04 20.09
CA PRO A 140 -10.02 -23.47 19.09
C PRO A 140 -10.27 -22.43 17.99
N ARG A 141 -10.60 -22.92 16.79
CA ARG A 141 -10.99 -22.10 15.64
C ARG A 141 -12.51 -21.96 15.60
N PHE A 142 -12.98 -20.83 15.09
CA PHE A 142 -14.41 -20.57 14.97
C PHE A 142 -14.78 -20.28 13.51
N LYS A 143 -15.96 -20.73 13.12
CA LYS A 143 -16.56 -20.37 11.82
C LYS A 143 -17.39 -19.09 11.90
N GLN A 144 -17.85 -18.75 13.11
CA GLN A 144 -18.71 -17.63 13.37
C GLN A 144 -18.41 -17.08 14.76
N ILE A 145 -18.71 -15.81 14.97
CA ILE A 145 -18.67 -15.10 16.25
C ILE A 145 -19.94 -14.27 16.39
N GLU A 146 -20.30 -13.87 17.60
CA GLU A 146 -21.39 -12.91 17.83
C GLU A 146 -20.85 -11.59 18.37
N VAL A 147 -21.46 -10.48 17.95
CA VAL A 147 -21.23 -9.15 18.53
C VAL A 147 -22.55 -8.65 19.10
N VAL A 148 -22.50 -8.12 20.31
CA VAL A 148 -23.64 -7.49 20.99
C VAL A 148 -23.33 -6.01 21.18
N ASN A 149 -24.22 -5.15 20.73
CA ASN A 149 -24.06 -3.70 20.95
C ASN A 149 -24.63 -3.24 22.29
N GLU A 150 -24.47 -1.95 22.63
CA GLU A 150 -24.97 -1.36 23.88
C GLU A 150 -26.49 -1.52 24.09
N LYS A 151 -27.27 -1.72 23.02
CA LYS A 151 -28.73 -1.93 23.06
C LYS A 151 -29.11 -3.41 23.25
N GLY A 152 -28.14 -4.30 23.37
CA GLY A 152 -28.36 -5.75 23.45
C GLY A 152 -28.71 -6.42 22.12
N MET A 153 -28.55 -5.71 20.99
CA MET A 153 -28.76 -6.31 19.66
C MET A 153 -27.60 -7.22 19.31
N LYS A 154 -27.91 -8.45 18.90
CA LYS A 154 -26.93 -9.47 18.53
C LYS A 154 -26.76 -9.55 17.02
N PHE A 155 -25.51 -9.65 16.58
CA PHE A 155 -25.13 -9.81 15.19
C PHE A 155 -24.17 -10.99 15.05
N THR A 156 -24.40 -11.86 14.07
CA THR A 156 -23.50 -12.97 13.76
C THR A 156 -22.59 -12.56 12.61
N LEU A 157 -21.28 -12.81 12.77
CA LEU A 157 -20.28 -12.59 11.73
C LEU A 157 -19.68 -13.94 11.34
N ASP A 158 -19.61 -14.19 10.03
CA ASP A 158 -19.02 -15.40 9.47
C ASP A 158 -17.53 -15.19 9.16
N SER A 159 -16.75 -16.26 9.26
CA SER A 159 -15.36 -16.29 8.83
C SER A 159 -15.26 -16.15 7.30
N SER A 160 -14.52 -15.17 6.78
CA SER A 160 -14.24 -15.00 5.35
C SER A 160 -12.99 -15.74 4.89
N MET A 161 -11.98 -15.79 5.75
CA MET A 161 -10.68 -16.35 5.46
C MET A 161 -10.11 -16.93 6.75
N ALA A 162 -9.57 -18.14 6.67
CA ALA A 162 -8.82 -18.74 7.76
C ALA A 162 -7.52 -19.34 7.22
N VAL A 163 -6.39 -18.91 7.77
CA VAL A 163 -5.07 -19.50 7.53
C VAL A 163 -4.65 -20.24 8.79
N TRP A 164 -4.09 -21.44 8.67
CA TRP A 164 -3.65 -22.22 9.83
C TRP A 164 -2.38 -23.02 9.57
N GLY A 165 -1.59 -23.21 10.62
CA GLY A 165 -0.38 -24.01 10.62
C GLY A 165 -0.03 -24.45 12.04
N GLY A 166 -0.04 -25.77 12.29
CA GLY A 166 0.18 -26.34 13.62
C GLY A 166 -0.82 -25.79 14.65
N ALA A 167 -0.30 -25.21 15.73
CA ALA A 167 -1.08 -24.60 16.81
C ALA A 167 -1.59 -23.18 16.52
N LYS A 168 -1.17 -22.57 15.40
CA LYS A 168 -1.45 -21.16 15.09
C LYS A 168 -2.50 -21.03 14.00
N TRP A 169 -3.39 -20.07 14.13
CA TRP A 169 -4.38 -19.73 13.11
C TRP A 169 -4.65 -18.23 13.09
N THR A 170 -5.13 -17.74 11.96
CA THR A 170 -5.71 -16.40 11.82
C THR A 170 -7.00 -16.50 11.06
N SER A 171 -8.00 -15.75 11.49
CA SER A 171 -9.29 -15.69 10.84
C SER A 171 -9.79 -14.27 10.80
N ASP A 172 -10.38 -13.93 9.67
CA ASP A 172 -11.15 -12.71 9.50
C ASP A 172 -12.63 -13.04 9.60
N PHE A 173 -13.38 -12.19 10.28
CA PHE A 173 -14.82 -12.29 10.43
C PHE A 173 -15.44 -11.02 9.90
N TRP A 174 -16.51 -11.15 9.11
CA TRP A 174 -17.08 -9.99 8.44
C TRP A 174 -18.60 -10.07 8.33
N HIS A 175 -19.19 -8.89 8.16
CA HIS A 175 -20.59 -8.71 7.82
C HIS A 175 -20.70 -7.61 6.78
N LYS A 176 -21.50 -7.83 5.73
CA LYS A 176 -21.77 -6.83 4.71
C LYS A 176 -22.94 -5.94 5.13
N GLY A 177 -22.71 -4.63 5.12
CA GLY A 177 -23.68 -3.61 5.48
C GLY A 177 -23.44 -3.03 6.87
N LYS A 178 -24.13 -1.92 7.14
CA LYS A 178 -24.03 -1.18 8.40
C LYS A 178 -24.58 -1.99 9.58
N LEU A 179 -23.76 -2.14 10.62
CA LEU A 179 -24.21 -2.54 11.95
C LEU A 179 -24.18 -1.33 12.90
N ASP A 180 -25.11 -1.29 13.86
CA ASP A 180 -25.16 -0.24 14.89
C ASP A 180 -24.14 -0.53 16.00
N LEU A 181 -22.85 -0.42 15.64
CA LEU A 181 -21.69 -0.69 16.49
C LEU A 181 -20.89 0.58 16.71
N SER A 182 -20.95 1.10 17.94
CA SER A 182 -20.15 2.22 18.42
C SER A 182 -20.03 2.12 19.94
N GLY A 183 -19.03 2.77 20.53
CA GLY A 183 -18.83 2.74 21.99
C GLY A 183 -18.50 1.33 22.49
N SER A 184 -19.16 0.91 23.56
CA SER A 184 -18.92 -0.39 24.19
C SER A 184 -19.69 -1.51 23.46
N VAL A 185 -18.98 -2.46 22.88
CA VAL A 185 -19.56 -3.66 22.27
C VAL A 185 -19.00 -4.90 22.95
N GLN A 186 -19.79 -5.97 23.00
CA GLN A 186 -19.37 -7.25 23.55
C GLN A 186 -19.18 -8.25 22.42
N LEU A 187 -17.98 -8.79 22.29
CA LEU A 187 -17.66 -9.88 21.38
C LEU A 187 -17.80 -11.21 22.12
N ILE A 188 -18.61 -12.12 21.58
CA ILE A 188 -18.84 -13.44 22.15
C ILE A 188 -18.12 -14.48 21.30
N LEU A 189 -17.12 -15.12 21.92
CA LEU A 189 -16.39 -16.24 21.35
C LEU A 189 -17.11 -17.55 21.67
N PRO A 190 -17.42 -18.41 20.68
CA PRO A 190 -18.21 -19.63 20.88
C PRO A 190 -17.37 -20.77 21.47
N LEU A 191 -16.86 -20.54 22.68
CA LEU A 191 -16.16 -21.51 23.52
C LEU A 191 -17.14 -22.20 24.48
N ASP A 192 -16.68 -23.22 25.19
CA ASP A 192 -17.45 -23.89 26.25
C ASP A 192 -16.69 -23.80 27.59
N PRO A 193 -17.09 -22.90 28.52
CA PRO A 193 -18.18 -21.94 28.39
C PRO A 193 -17.84 -20.79 27.41
N ALA A 194 -18.87 -20.10 26.92
CA ALA A 194 -18.68 -18.94 26.04
C ALA A 194 -17.86 -17.86 26.73
N VAL A 195 -16.96 -17.21 25.97
CA VAL A 195 -16.12 -16.13 26.49
C VAL A 195 -16.63 -14.82 25.93
N GLU A 196 -16.98 -13.91 26.84
CA GLU A 196 -17.41 -12.55 26.53
C GLU A 196 -16.22 -11.60 26.64
N VAL A 197 -16.00 -10.78 25.61
CA VAL A 197 -14.87 -9.85 25.52
C VAL A 197 -15.43 -8.45 25.30
N ASP A 198 -15.18 -7.55 26.24
CA ASP A 198 -15.56 -6.15 26.11
C ASP A 198 -14.60 -5.43 25.15
N VAL A 199 -15.16 -4.81 24.11
CA VAL A 199 -14.42 -4.07 23.10
C VAL A 199 -14.95 -2.65 23.04
N ASN A 200 -14.05 -1.67 23.11
CA ASN A 200 -14.42 -0.27 22.95
C ASN A 200 -14.09 0.21 21.52
N LEU A 201 -15.13 0.57 20.78
CA LEU A 201 -15.03 1.13 19.43
C LEU A 201 -15.15 2.66 19.49
N SER A 202 -14.16 3.31 18.90
CA SER A 202 -14.08 4.78 18.85
C SER A 202 -14.06 5.25 17.40
N ARG A 203 -14.52 6.47 17.15
CA ARG A 203 -14.47 7.04 15.81
C ARG A 203 -13.02 7.07 15.29
N ALA A 204 -12.81 6.60 14.07
CA ALA A 204 -11.52 6.66 13.40
C ALA A 204 -11.05 8.11 13.29
N ALA A 205 -9.78 8.34 13.62
CA ALA A 205 -9.16 9.64 13.43
C ALA A 205 -8.97 9.91 11.93
N THR A 206 -9.15 11.18 11.54
CA THR A 206 -8.92 11.65 10.18
C THR A 206 -7.63 12.45 10.13
N TYR A 207 -6.81 12.16 9.12
CA TYR A 207 -5.51 12.78 8.91
C TYR A 207 -5.46 13.38 7.50
N ALA A 208 -4.70 14.47 7.35
CA ALA A 208 -4.60 15.18 6.09
C ALA A 208 -3.44 14.67 5.21
N SER A 209 -2.55 13.86 5.78
CA SER A 209 -1.39 13.26 5.11
C SER A 209 -0.86 12.03 5.87
N TYR A 210 -0.12 11.15 5.18
CA TYR A 210 0.49 9.98 5.79
C TYR A 210 1.50 10.35 6.90
N SER A 211 2.24 11.45 6.74
CA SER A 211 3.18 11.95 7.75
C SER A 211 2.53 12.42 9.06
N GLU A 212 1.21 12.63 9.07
CA GLU A 212 0.47 12.90 10.31
C GLU A 212 0.10 11.62 11.07
N LEU A 213 0.13 10.46 10.40
CA LEU A 213 -0.11 9.16 11.03
C LEU A 213 1.10 8.69 11.84
N GLY A 214 2.32 8.99 11.37
CA GLY A 214 3.55 8.50 11.97
C GLY A 214 4.79 8.90 11.19
N ALA A 215 5.94 8.31 11.55
CA ALA A 215 7.19 8.56 10.86
C ALA A 215 7.10 8.04 9.42
N THR A 216 7.37 8.88 8.43
CA THR A 216 7.31 8.51 7.01
C THR A 216 8.69 8.61 6.38
N ASP A 217 9.06 7.61 5.59
CA ASP A 217 10.27 7.61 4.78
C ASP A 217 9.98 7.17 3.35
N THR A 218 10.82 7.58 2.40
CA THR A 218 10.68 7.26 0.98
C THR A 218 12.00 6.79 0.40
N ALA A 219 12.00 5.53 -0.06
CA ALA A 219 13.08 4.92 -0.81
C ALA A 219 12.50 4.21 -2.04
N ALA A 220 13.28 4.13 -3.12
CA ALA A 220 12.88 3.47 -4.37
C ALA A 220 11.51 3.90 -4.94
N GLY A 221 11.08 5.15 -4.67
CA GLY A 221 9.79 5.67 -5.12
C GLY A 221 8.57 5.20 -4.31
N VAL A 222 8.76 4.44 -3.23
CA VAL A 222 7.68 4.00 -2.33
C VAL A 222 7.78 4.75 -1.01
N SER A 223 6.70 5.43 -0.62
CA SER A 223 6.59 6.08 0.68
C SER A 223 5.89 5.14 1.67
N ILE A 224 6.56 4.83 2.77
CA ILE A 224 6.06 3.97 3.85
C ILE A 224 5.96 4.82 5.11
N THR A 225 4.94 4.57 5.94
CA THR A 225 4.72 5.23 7.22
C THR A 225 4.67 4.20 8.33
N ALA A 226 5.47 4.40 9.37
CA ALA A 226 5.49 3.63 10.60
C ALA A 226 4.67 4.36 11.67
N ILE A 227 3.56 3.73 12.07
CA ILE A 227 2.64 4.21 13.09
C ILE A 227 2.92 3.43 14.37
N THR A 228 3.22 4.13 15.46
CA THR A 228 3.60 3.49 16.73
C THR A 228 2.54 3.72 17.79
N ASP A 229 2.20 2.66 18.52
CA ASP A 229 1.35 2.72 19.71
C ASP A 229 2.02 1.99 20.88
N ARG A 230 1.91 2.56 22.09
CA ARG A 230 2.52 1.98 23.30
C ARG A 230 1.50 1.12 24.04
N MET A 231 1.91 -0.10 24.36
CA MET A 231 1.11 -1.11 25.02
C MET A 231 1.87 -1.69 26.21
N ASP A 232 1.77 -1.03 27.37
CA ASP A 232 2.51 -1.38 28.59
C ASP A 232 4.02 -1.54 28.36
N GLU A 233 4.50 -2.79 28.30
CA GLU A 233 5.90 -3.19 28.11
C GLU A 233 6.26 -3.45 26.63
N LYS A 234 5.33 -3.23 25.71
CA LYS A 234 5.52 -3.44 24.27
C LYS A 234 5.20 -2.17 23.49
N VAL A 235 5.83 -2.05 22.33
CA VAL A 235 5.46 -1.09 21.30
C VAL A 235 4.91 -1.88 20.14
N ARG A 236 3.73 -1.47 19.70
CA ARG A 236 3.12 -1.91 18.45
C ARG A 236 3.59 -0.99 17.34
N VAL A 237 3.96 -1.58 16.21
CA VAL A 237 4.25 -0.84 14.98
C VAL A 237 3.33 -1.35 13.89
N SER A 238 2.63 -0.42 13.23
CA SER A 238 1.85 -0.67 12.01
C SER A 238 2.49 0.06 10.84
N LEU A 239 2.70 -0.64 9.74
CA LEU A 239 3.33 -0.13 8.52
C LEU A 239 2.29 0.02 7.42
N VAL A 240 2.24 1.22 6.85
CA VAL A 240 1.30 1.54 5.78
C VAL A 240 2.03 2.26 4.66
N ALA A 241 1.82 1.81 3.43
CA ALA A 241 2.27 2.48 2.22
C ALA A 241 1.08 3.03 1.48
N ARG A 242 1.31 4.11 0.74
CA ARG A 242 0.33 4.54 -0.25
C ARG A 242 0.28 3.51 -1.37
N HIS A 243 -0.87 2.88 -1.54
CA HIS A 243 -1.07 1.94 -2.64
C HIS A 243 -0.92 2.65 -3.98
N SER A 244 -0.06 2.13 -4.86
CA SER A 244 -0.11 2.47 -6.27
C SER A 244 -1.22 1.65 -6.93
N ASN A 245 -1.72 2.10 -8.09
CA ASN A 245 -2.62 1.26 -8.88
C ASN A 245 -1.87 0.07 -9.52
N ASP A 246 -0.54 0.09 -9.50
CA ASP A 246 0.31 -0.85 -10.21
C ASP A 246 0.63 -2.08 -9.35
N PHE A 247 0.79 -1.90 -8.03
CA PHE A 247 1.11 -2.96 -7.11
C PHE A 247 0.54 -2.76 -5.70
N GLN A 248 0.43 -3.87 -4.97
CA GLN A 248 0.15 -3.92 -3.54
C GLN A 248 1.37 -4.43 -2.78
N VAL A 249 1.66 -3.87 -1.61
CA VAL A 249 2.68 -4.43 -0.72
C VAL A 249 2.17 -5.75 -0.15
N GLY A 250 2.98 -6.80 -0.23
CA GLY A 250 2.68 -8.12 0.35
C GLY A 250 3.34 -8.33 1.71
N ASP A 251 4.58 -7.86 1.86
CA ASP A 251 5.34 -7.96 3.11
C ASP A 251 6.28 -6.75 3.25
N TYR A 252 6.28 -6.11 4.42
CA TYR A 252 7.14 -4.96 4.71
C TYR A 252 8.53 -5.36 5.24
N GLY A 253 9.01 -6.57 4.91
CA GLY A 253 10.23 -7.15 5.45
C GLY A 253 10.05 -7.89 6.78
N ILE A 254 8.83 -8.05 7.29
CA ILE A 254 8.55 -8.76 8.56
C ILE A 254 8.92 -10.24 8.41
N PHE A 255 8.40 -10.90 7.37
CA PHE A 255 8.86 -12.21 6.97
C PHE A 255 9.93 -12.11 5.87
N GLY A 256 9.89 -11.03 5.07
CA GLY A 256 10.78 -10.81 3.93
C GLY A 256 10.47 -11.75 2.76
N VAL A 257 11.30 -11.69 1.71
CA VAL A 257 11.27 -12.72 0.66
C VAL A 257 11.71 -14.05 1.27
N TYR A 258 10.92 -15.09 1.00
CA TYR A 258 11.21 -16.44 1.48
C TYR A 258 12.61 -16.87 1.03
N LEU A 259 13.44 -17.32 1.98
CA LEU A 259 14.86 -17.74 1.83
C LEU A 259 15.92 -16.63 1.89
N HIS A 260 15.54 -15.35 1.92
CA HIS A 260 16.53 -14.29 2.20
C HIS A 260 17.07 -14.35 3.64
N ASP A 261 18.33 -13.94 3.79
CA ASP A 261 19.02 -13.80 5.07
C ASP A 261 18.29 -12.82 6.01
N ASP A 262 18.36 -13.07 7.32
CA ASP A 262 17.75 -12.24 8.35
C ASP A 262 18.27 -10.79 8.36
N ASN A 263 19.43 -10.53 7.76
CA ASN A 263 19.96 -9.18 7.57
C ASN A 263 19.15 -8.34 6.56
N ARG A 264 18.38 -8.98 5.69
CA ARG A 264 17.48 -8.33 4.71
C ARG A 264 16.08 -8.14 5.26
N LYS A 265 15.75 -8.79 6.36
CA LYS A 265 14.47 -8.60 7.06
C LYS A 265 14.49 -7.29 7.84
N LEU A 266 13.30 -6.82 8.14
CA LEU A 266 13.04 -5.65 8.97
C LEU A 266 13.75 -5.79 10.33
N GLN A 267 14.32 -4.69 10.81
CA GLN A 267 15.05 -4.67 12.07
C GLN A 267 14.63 -3.46 12.92
N VAL A 268 14.55 -3.66 14.23
CA VAL A 268 14.42 -2.58 15.21
C VAL A 268 15.67 -2.54 16.06
N ALA A 269 16.21 -1.35 16.30
CA ALA A 269 17.31 -1.11 17.22
C ALA A 269 16.92 -0.05 18.26
N ASP A 270 17.47 -0.16 19.47
CA ASP A 270 17.37 0.88 20.49
C ASP A 270 18.30 2.07 20.20
N GLY A 271 18.20 3.14 20.99
CA GLY A 271 19.06 4.33 20.85
C GLY A 271 20.57 4.08 21.06
N ALA A 272 20.98 2.89 21.52
CA ALA A 272 22.38 2.47 21.58
C ALA A 272 22.81 1.62 20.37
N GLY A 273 21.90 1.37 19.42
CA GLY A 273 22.13 0.54 18.24
C GLY A 273 21.99 -0.97 18.50
N LYS A 274 21.49 -1.39 19.67
CA LYS A 274 21.28 -2.81 19.96
C LYS A 274 20.00 -3.27 19.27
N LYS A 275 20.10 -4.32 18.45
CA LYS A 275 18.96 -4.96 17.80
C LYS A 275 18.00 -5.54 18.85
N LEU A 276 16.72 -5.22 18.70
CA LEU A 276 15.62 -5.72 19.52
C LEU A 276 14.94 -6.89 18.82
N GLU A 277 14.42 -7.82 19.62
CA GLU A 277 13.62 -8.93 19.12
C GLU A 277 12.23 -8.45 18.72
N ILE A 278 11.76 -8.96 17.59
CA ILE A 278 10.45 -8.63 17.02
C ILE A 278 9.52 -9.80 17.26
N GLU A 279 8.36 -9.51 17.81
CA GLU A 279 7.27 -10.44 18.00
C GLU A 279 6.23 -10.23 16.89
N ASN A 280 6.17 -11.21 16.00
CA ASN A 280 5.23 -11.20 14.88
C ASN A 280 3.83 -11.60 15.37
N ILE A 281 2.80 -10.96 14.82
CA ILE A 281 1.43 -11.43 14.99
C ILE A 281 1.30 -12.77 14.26
N PRO A 282 0.84 -13.85 14.93
CA PRO A 282 0.65 -15.13 14.27
C PRO A 282 -0.32 -15.03 13.09
N GLY A 283 0.00 -15.72 11.99
CA GLY A 283 -0.89 -15.95 10.85
C GLY A 283 -1.42 -14.70 10.14
N VAL A 284 -0.79 -13.53 10.29
CA VAL A 284 -1.18 -12.31 9.58
C VAL A 284 -1.37 -12.58 8.09
N SER A 285 -2.52 -12.17 7.56
CA SER A 285 -2.78 -12.17 6.13
C SER A 285 -1.99 -11.06 5.44
N SER A 286 -1.62 -11.26 4.19
CA SER A 286 -0.97 -10.23 3.39
C SER A 286 -1.85 -8.96 3.33
N PRO A 287 -1.32 -7.76 3.63
CA PRO A 287 0.08 -7.49 3.94
C PRO A 287 0.48 -7.80 5.40
N ALA A 288 1.62 -8.46 5.56
CA ALA A 288 2.31 -8.52 6.84
C ALA A 288 2.83 -7.12 7.22
N SER A 289 2.02 -6.38 7.97
CA SER A 289 2.17 -4.94 8.20
C SER A 289 2.29 -4.56 9.68
N GLU A 290 2.08 -5.49 10.61
CA GLU A 290 2.06 -5.20 12.04
C GLU A 290 2.93 -6.17 12.84
N PHE A 291 3.65 -5.63 13.83
CA PHE A 291 4.47 -6.39 14.76
C PHE A 291 4.61 -5.67 16.10
N PHE A 292 5.19 -6.36 17.08
CA PHE A 292 5.54 -5.79 18.38
C PHE A 292 7.03 -5.90 18.66
N PHE A 293 7.55 -5.04 19.53
CA PHE A 293 8.83 -5.26 20.19
C PHE A 293 8.75 -4.85 21.66
N SER A 294 9.56 -5.48 22.51
CA SER A 294 9.56 -5.21 23.95
C SER A 294 10.37 -3.96 24.28
N VAL A 295 9.85 -3.14 25.19
CA VAL A 295 10.52 -1.97 25.75
C VAL A 295 11.00 -2.26 27.17
N PRO A 296 12.31 -2.28 27.43
CA PRO A 296 12.83 -2.52 28.78
C PRO A 296 12.32 -1.46 29.77
N LYS A 297 11.83 -1.90 30.94
CA LYS A 297 11.50 -0.99 32.04
C LYS A 297 12.73 -0.18 32.46
N GLY A 298 12.61 1.13 32.44
CA GLY A 298 13.70 2.04 32.79
C GLY A 298 14.74 2.25 31.69
N ALA A 299 14.43 1.92 30.43
CA ALA A 299 15.27 2.30 29.29
C ALA A 299 15.50 3.82 29.29
N ALA A 300 16.76 4.23 29.14
CA ALA A 300 17.17 5.64 29.18
C ALA A 300 16.78 6.43 27.91
N SER A 301 16.31 5.73 26.86
CA SER A 301 15.92 6.29 25.57
C SER A 301 14.56 5.77 25.15
N ASP A 302 13.63 6.68 24.88
CA ASP A 302 12.35 6.41 24.22
C ASP A 302 12.47 6.49 22.69
N ARG A 303 13.70 6.43 22.16
CA ARG A 303 14.00 6.46 20.72
C ARG A 303 14.47 5.10 20.24
N TYR A 304 13.86 4.66 19.14
CA TYR A 304 14.18 3.43 18.44
C TYR A 304 14.34 3.70 16.95
N THR A 305 15.22 2.98 16.29
CA THR A 305 15.36 3.04 14.83
C THR A 305 14.77 1.78 14.23
N LEU A 306 13.85 1.96 13.29
CA LEU A 306 13.31 0.88 12.47
C LEU A 306 13.92 0.97 11.06
N THR A 307 14.44 -0.14 10.56
CA THR A 307 15.02 -0.24 9.21
C THR A 307 14.35 -1.36 8.43
N LEU A 308 13.87 -1.04 7.23
CA LEU A 308 13.36 -1.99 6.25
C LEU A 308 14.36 -2.04 5.10
N PRO A 309 15.19 -3.09 4.98
CA PRO A 309 16.13 -3.22 3.88
C PRO A 309 15.43 -3.42 2.53
N GLU A 310 14.26 -4.05 2.54
CA GLU A 310 13.44 -4.35 1.37
C GLU A 310 11.98 -4.60 1.74
N ILE A 311 11.11 -4.56 0.74
CA ILE A 311 9.71 -4.99 0.81
C ILE A 311 9.41 -5.93 -0.35
N SER A 312 8.42 -6.81 -0.20
CA SER A 312 7.86 -7.56 -1.33
C SER A 312 6.54 -6.93 -1.77
N VAL A 313 6.32 -6.86 -3.08
CA VAL A 313 5.11 -6.33 -3.69
C VAL A 313 4.57 -7.29 -4.74
N THR A 314 3.27 -7.25 -4.96
CA THR A 314 2.59 -8.00 -6.01
C THR A 314 1.96 -7.02 -6.99
N TYR A 315 2.34 -7.09 -8.26
CA TYR A 315 1.70 -6.25 -9.29
C TYR A 315 0.40 -6.89 -9.76
N ASN A 316 -0.53 -6.05 -10.20
CA ASN A 316 -1.74 -6.50 -10.88
C ASN A 316 -1.49 -6.57 -12.40
N ASP A 317 -0.66 -7.51 -12.84
CA ASP A 317 -0.36 -7.74 -14.25
C ASP A 317 -0.52 -9.22 -14.62
N GLU A 318 -0.76 -9.46 -15.90
CA GLU A 318 -0.91 -10.79 -16.47
C GLU A 318 -0.37 -10.88 -17.90
N THR A 319 0.18 -12.04 -18.25
CA THR A 319 0.62 -12.33 -19.60
C THR A 319 0.36 -13.79 -19.96
N GLN A 320 0.23 -14.09 -21.24
CA GLN A 320 0.04 -15.45 -21.74
C GLN A 320 1.20 -15.86 -22.62
N ILE A 321 1.82 -16.97 -22.26
CA ILE A 321 2.93 -17.55 -23.01
C ILE A 321 2.50 -18.85 -23.68
N LYS A 322 3.13 -19.15 -24.82
CA LYS A 322 3.01 -20.44 -25.50
C LYS A 322 4.39 -21.09 -25.58
N VAL A 323 4.50 -22.31 -25.11
CA VAL A 323 5.76 -23.07 -25.11
C VAL A 323 5.58 -24.40 -25.82
N PRO A 324 6.60 -24.88 -26.56
CA PRO A 324 6.57 -26.23 -27.11
C PRO A 324 6.54 -27.27 -25.97
N THR A 325 5.83 -28.38 -26.17
CA THR A 325 5.79 -29.50 -25.19
C THR A 325 6.84 -30.58 -25.47
N ALA A 326 7.56 -30.44 -26.58
CA ALA A 326 8.74 -31.26 -26.88
C ALA A 326 9.92 -30.73 -26.06
N ALA A 327 10.74 -31.63 -25.54
CA ALA A 327 11.94 -31.25 -24.80
C ALA A 327 12.87 -30.41 -25.70
N ASN A 328 13.41 -29.33 -25.13
CA ASN A 328 14.33 -28.43 -25.80
C ASN A 328 15.28 -27.83 -24.77
N ASP A 329 16.57 -28.16 -24.85
CA ASP A 329 17.61 -27.68 -23.93
C ASP A 329 18.04 -26.22 -24.18
N HIS A 330 17.62 -25.61 -25.30
CA HIS A 330 18.03 -24.27 -25.72
C HIS A 330 16.85 -23.49 -26.31
N LEU A 331 15.73 -23.43 -25.58
CA LEU A 331 14.54 -22.72 -26.03
C LEU A 331 14.80 -21.20 -26.12
N ASN A 332 15.35 -20.60 -25.07
CA ASN A 332 15.68 -19.17 -24.96
C ASN A 332 14.53 -18.23 -25.39
N GLN A 333 13.31 -18.58 -24.99
CA GLN A 333 12.12 -17.77 -25.31
C GLN A 333 11.88 -16.78 -24.18
N THR A 334 11.98 -15.47 -24.49
CA THR A 334 11.73 -14.41 -23.51
C THR A 334 10.30 -13.88 -23.61
N PHE A 335 9.72 -13.56 -22.47
CA PHE A 335 8.50 -12.77 -22.34
C PHE A 335 8.70 -11.67 -21.30
N GLU A 336 7.78 -10.72 -21.22
CA GLU A 336 7.80 -9.63 -20.25
C GLU A 336 6.55 -9.71 -19.37
N ILE A 337 6.70 -9.43 -18.08
CA ILE A 337 5.60 -9.28 -17.13
C ILE A 337 5.92 -8.17 -16.13
N ALA A 338 5.01 -7.22 -15.95
CA ALA A 338 5.17 -6.00 -15.16
C ALA A 338 6.45 -5.20 -15.50
N GLY A 339 6.89 -5.23 -16.76
CA GLY A 339 8.14 -4.59 -17.20
C GLY A 339 9.42 -5.39 -16.92
N PHE A 340 9.32 -6.58 -16.34
CA PHE A 340 10.46 -7.46 -16.07
C PHE A 340 10.57 -8.57 -17.13
N PRO A 341 11.76 -8.78 -17.72
CA PRO A 341 11.98 -9.87 -18.65
C PRO A 341 12.11 -11.20 -17.91
N VAL A 342 11.53 -12.26 -18.48
CA VAL A 342 11.74 -13.64 -18.02
C VAL A 342 12.08 -14.50 -19.23
N THR A 343 13.16 -15.27 -19.14
CA THR A 343 13.61 -16.16 -20.22
C THR A 343 13.34 -17.61 -19.87
N ILE A 344 12.58 -18.29 -20.71
CA ILE A 344 12.41 -19.74 -20.66
C ILE A 344 13.61 -20.36 -21.37
N THR A 345 14.59 -20.79 -20.60
CA THR A 345 15.88 -21.28 -21.10
C THR A 345 15.75 -22.69 -21.65
N LYS A 346 14.99 -23.55 -20.96
CA LYS A 346 14.84 -24.96 -21.28
C LYS A 346 13.42 -25.46 -20.99
N VAL A 347 13.00 -26.44 -21.78
CA VAL A 347 11.77 -27.22 -21.58
C VAL A 347 12.14 -28.70 -21.43
N GLU A 348 11.61 -29.36 -20.41
CA GLU A 348 11.80 -30.79 -20.16
C GLU A 348 10.43 -31.47 -19.98
N ARG A 349 10.22 -32.59 -20.67
CA ARG A 349 9.05 -33.42 -20.47
C ARG A 349 9.31 -34.40 -19.33
N VAL A 350 8.67 -34.16 -18.18
CA VAL A 350 8.82 -34.99 -16.96
C VAL A 350 7.93 -36.24 -17.05
N SER A 351 6.75 -36.10 -17.64
CA SER A 351 5.82 -37.22 -17.89
C SER A 351 4.98 -36.96 -19.15
N GLU A 352 4.05 -37.86 -19.47
CA GLU A 352 3.11 -37.63 -20.58
C GLU A 352 2.18 -36.43 -20.36
N THR A 353 2.01 -36.00 -19.11
CA THR A 353 1.10 -34.93 -18.70
C THR A 353 1.79 -33.77 -17.99
N ASN A 354 3.10 -33.83 -17.72
CA ASN A 354 3.80 -32.78 -16.98
C ASN A 354 4.99 -32.25 -17.78
N LEU A 355 5.09 -30.91 -17.81
CA LEU A 355 6.15 -30.18 -18.47
C LEU A 355 6.87 -29.31 -17.43
N ARG A 356 8.20 -29.39 -17.40
CA ARG A 356 9.05 -28.51 -16.60
C ARG A 356 9.62 -27.40 -17.47
N LEU A 357 9.44 -26.16 -17.05
CA LEU A 357 9.97 -24.96 -17.69
C LEU A 357 11.05 -24.37 -16.79
N TYR A 358 12.30 -24.33 -17.27
CA TYR A 358 13.41 -23.68 -16.59
C TYR A 358 13.43 -22.21 -16.95
N LEU A 359 13.59 -21.37 -15.95
CA LEU A 359 13.42 -19.94 -16.04
C LEU A 359 14.72 -19.23 -15.64
N ASP A 360 14.98 -18.13 -16.31
CA ASP A 360 15.90 -17.08 -15.87
C ASP A 360 15.06 -15.84 -15.65
N MET A 361 14.94 -15.45 -14.38
CA MET A 361 14.13 -14.32 -13.93
C MET A 361 14.87 -12.99 -14.10
N HIS A 362 16.14 -13.03 -14.53
CA HIS A 362 17.06 -11.89 -14.55
C HIS A 362 17.14 -11.20 -13.18
N TYR A 363 17.10 -11.99 -12.10
CA TYR A 363 17.14 -11.48 -10.74
C TYR A 363 18.49 -10.83 -10.45
N ASP A 364 18.46 -9.58 -9.98
CA ASP A 364 19.65 -8.84 -9.57
C ASP A 364 19.48 -8.37 -8.11
N GLU A 365 20.35 -8.83 -7.22
CA GLU A 365 20.32 -8.43 -5.82
C GLU A 365 20.65 -6.94 -5.61
N GLN A 366 21.39 -6.34 -6.54
CA GLN A 366 21.84 -4.94 -6.49
C GLN A 366 20.89 -3.98 -7.20
N ALA A 367 19.96 -4.49 -8.00
CA ALA A 367 18.93 -3.67 -8.64
C ALA A 367 17.94 -3.14 -7.59
N THR A 368 17.39 -1.96 -7.87
CA THR A 368 16.37 -1.33 -7.02
C THR A 368 15.11 -2.19 -6.90
N ALA A 369 14.76 -2.92 -7.96
CA ALA A 369 13.65 -3.87 -7.95
C ALA A 369 14.01 -5.08 -8.82
N SER A 370 13.61 -6.27 -8.37
CA SER A 370 13.84 -7.53 -9.09
C SER A 370 12.64 -8.46 -8.96
N LEU A 371 12.23 -9.05 -10.09
CA LEU A 371 11.20 -10.08 -10.12
C LEU A 371 11.77 -11.38 -9.55
N PHE A 372 11.11 -11.96 -8.55
CA PHE A 372 11.55 -13.24 -7.98
C PHE A 372 10.50 -14.34 -8.14
N ASN A 373 9.22 -14.01 -8.28
CA ASN A 373 8.15 -15.01 -8.37
C ASN A 373 6.94 -14.50 -9.16
N PHE A 374 6.00 -15.38 -9.50
CA PHE A 374 4.70 -15.06 -10.08
C PHE A 374 3.70 -16.20 -9.87
N GLY A 375 2.41 -15.89 -9.96
CA GLY A 375 1.35 -16.89 -9.93
C GLY A 375 1.00 -17.47 -11.32
N LEU A 376 0.33 -18.62 -11.32
CA LEU A 376 -0.31 -19.20 -12.51
C LEU A 376 -1.82 -19.33 -12.29
N ASP A 377 -2.58 -19.43 -13.40
CA ASP A 377 -4.02 -19.71 -13.39
C ASP A 377 -4.38 -21.20 -13.15
N ARG A 378 -3.39 -22.01 -12.78
CA ARG A 378 -3.48 -23.47 -12.72
C ARG A 378 -2.58 -24.05 -11.65
N SER A 379 -2.82 -25.32 -11.33
CA SER A 379 -1.95 -26.10 -10.46
C SER A 379 -0.54 -26.16 -11.03
N SER A 380 0.44 -25.95 -10.15
CA SER A 380 1.86 -25.97 -10.50
C SER A 380 2.73 -26.22 -9.28
N MET A 381 3.97 -26.60 -9.53
CA MET A 381 5.03 -26.66 -8.54
C MET A 381 6.16 -25.75 -8.97
N PHE A 382 6.74 -25.02 -8.02
CA PHE A 382 7.89 -24.14 -8.24
C PHE A 382 9.10 -24.67 -7.48
N LYS A 383 10.27 -24.66 -8.12
CA LYS A 383 11.56 -24.76 -7.42
C LYS A 383 12.14 -23.36 -7.30
N LEU A 384 12.41 -22.97 -6.07
CA LEU A 384 13.05 -21.72 -5.73
C LEU A 384 14.55 -21.90 -5.53
N ASP A 385 15.32 -20.86 -5.82
CA ASP A 385 16.69 -20.72 -5.39
C ASP A 385 16.76 -20.57 -3.86
N GLU A 386 17.70 -21.27 -3.23
CA GLU A 386 17.79 -21.37 -1.77
C GLU A 386 18.38 -20.14 -1.08
N GLN A 387 18.95 -19.21 -1.85
CA GLN A 387 19.51 -17.96 -1.35
C GLN A 387 18.65 -16.76 -1.76
N THR A 388 18.21 -16.70 -3.03
CA THR A 388 17.52 -15.53 -3.59
C THR A 388 16.01 -15.65 -3.56
N GLY A 389 15.46 -16.86 -3.33
CA GLY A 389 14.04 -17.12 -3.39
C GLY A 389 13.44 -17.01 -4.81
N GLU A 390 14.26 -16.78 -5.84
CA GLU A 390 13.76 -16.64 -7.20
C GLU A 390 13.30 -18.00 -7.77
N VAL A 391 12.33 -17.97 -8.67
CA VAL A 391 11.89 -19.18 -9.37
C VAL A 391 12.94 -19.64 -10.39
N LEU A 392 13.52 -20.82 -10.16
CA LEU A 392 14.46 -21.46 -11.08
C LEU A 392 13.75 -22.31 -12.15
N TYR A 393 12.70 -23.02 -11.75
CA TYR A 393 11.83 -23.74 -12.69
C TYR A 393 10.43 -23.90 -12.13
N MET A 394 9.48 -24.14 -13.03
CA MET A 394 8.12 -24.54 -12.70
C MET A 394 7.70 -25.82 -13.43
N GLU A 395 6.87 -26.62 -12.79
CA GLU A 395 6.20 -27.78 -13.38
C GLU A 395 4.71 -27.50 -13.57
N VAL A 396 4.22 -27.77 -14.78
CA VAL A 396 2.86 -27.45 -15.19
C VAL A 396 2.23 -28.64 -15.89
N ASP A 397 0.97 -28.90 -15.58
CA ASP A 397 0.17 -29.94 -16.23
C ASP A 397 -0.15 -29.55 -17.69
N MET A 398 -0.12 -30.55 -18.58
CA MET A 398 -0.43 -30.47 -20.00
C MET A 398 -1.28 -31.65 -20.46
N GLU A 399 -2.06 -31.44 -21.51
CA GLU A 399 -2.82 -32.50 -22.15
C GLU A 399 -1.90 -33.50 -22.89
N GLN A 400 -2.22 -34.79 -22.78
CA GLN A 400 -1.48 -35.85 -23.45
C GLN A 400 -1.48 -35.63 -24.97
N GLY A 401 -0.29 -35.68 -25.58
CA GLY A 401 -0.13 -35.49 -27.02
C GLY A 401 -0.23 -34.05 -27.51
N SER A 402 -0.49 -33.06 -26.63
CA SER A 402 -0.42 -31.66 -27.01
C SER A 402 0.98 -31.31 -27.51
N LYS A 403 1.06 -30.49 -28.56
CA LYS A 403 2.32 -29.98 -29.14
C LYS A 403 2.77 -28.64 -28.53
N GLN A 404 1.83 -27.90 -27.93
CA GLN A 404 2.07 -26.59 -27.33
C GLN A 404 1.27 -26.46 -26.04
N LEU A 405 1.89 -25.88 -25.02
CA LEU A 405 1.24 -25.52 -23.76
C LEU A 405 1.04 -24.00 -23.74
N SER A 406 -0.19 -23.57 -23.43
CA SER A 406 -0.51 -22.17 -23.18
C SER A 406 -0.62 -21.96 -21.67
N VAL A 407 0.19 -21.07 -21.11
CA VAL A 407 0.24 -20.78 -19.67
C VAL A 407 -0.10 -19.31 -19.46
N LYS A 408 -1.07 -19.03 -18.59
CA LYS A 408 -1.35 -17.66 -18.13
C LYS A 408 -0.57 -17.43 -16.84
N ILE A 409 0.32 -16.44 -16.90
CA ILE A 409 1.11 -15.97 -15.77
C ILE A 409 0.41 -14.73 -15.22
N VAL A 410 0.28 -14.65 -13.91
CA VAL A 410 -0.46 -13.60 -13.22
C VAL A 410 0.28 -13.16 -11.97
N ARG A 411 0.00 -11.95 -11.47
CA ARG A 411 0.43 -11.49 -10.14
C ARG A 411 1.95 -11.65 -9.94
N PRO A 412 2.79 -11.00 -10.75
CA PRO A 412 4.23 -11.06 -10.53
C PRO A 412 4.60 -10.45 -9.18
N GLU A 413 5.49 -11.13 -8.47
CA GLU A 413 6.00 -10.76 -7.17
C GLU A 413 7.42 -10.21 -7.31
N VAL A 414 7.61 -8.99 -6.83
CA VAL A 414 8.82 -8.19 -7.01
C VAL A 414 9.32 -7.80 -5.64
N VAL A 415 10.64 -7.89 -5.44
CA VAL A 415 11.29 -7.31 -4.28
C VAL A 415 11.76 -5.90 -4.62
N ILE A 416 11.44 -4.93 -3.78
CA ILE A 416 11.91 -3.55 -3.91
C ILE A 416 12.88 -3.26 -2.77
N ARG A 417 14.10 -2.84 -3.12
CA ARG A 417 15.18 -2.56 -2.16
C ARG A 417 15.07 -1.12 -1.63
N GLY A 418 15.23 -0.99 -0.32
CA GLY A 418 15.35 0.28 0.38
C GLY A 418 16.81 0.72 0.52
N PRO A 419 17.26 1.15 1.71
CA PRO A 419 16.56 1.02 3.00
C PRO A 419 15.53 2.15 3.23
N TRP A 420 14.41 1.80 3.87
CA TRP A 420 13.58 2.79 4.58
C TRP A 420 14.01 2.82 6.06
N THR A 421 14.24 4.00 6.61
CA THR A 421 14.70 4.17 7.99
C THR A 421 13.80 5.16 8.74
N PHE A 422 13.31 4.75 9.90
CA PHE A 422 12.37 5.51 10.72
C PHE A 422 12.93 5.73 12.11
N GLU A 423 12.83 6.97 12.58
CA GLU A 423 13.04 7.32 13.97
C GLU A 423 11.71 7.22 14.70
N LEU A 424 11.58 6.24 15.59
CA LEU A 424 10.36 5.94 16.33
C LEU A 424 10.45 6.54 17.73
N THR A 425 9.43 7.34 18.08
CA THR A 425 9.19 7.85 19.43
C THR A 425 7.79 7.47 19.86
N PRO A 426 7.59 6.24 20.38
CA PRO A 426 6.27 5.78 20.80
C PRO A 426 5.65 6.74 21.82
N PRO A 427 4.34 7.05 21.71
CA PRO A 427 3.68 7.92 22.66
C PRO A 427 3.78 7.36 24.09
N SER A 428 3.92 8.26 25.07
CA SER A 428 4.08 7.91 26.49
C SER A 428 2.82 7.36 27.12
#